data_AF-A0A1K1T577-F1
#
_entry.id   AF-A0A1K1T577-F1
#
_cell.length_a   1.000
_cell.length_b   1.000
_cell.length_c   1.000
_cell.angle_alpha   90.00
_cell.angle_beta   90.00
_cell.angle_gamma   90.00
#
_symmetry.space_group_name_H-M   'P 1'
#
loop_
_entity.id
_entity.type
_entity.pdbx_description
1 polymer ?
#
loop_
_entity_poly.entity_id
_entity_poly.type
_entity_poly.pdbx_seq_one_letter_code
_entity_poly.pdbx_strand_id
1 'polypeptide(L)' 'MPFYVFPPEIRRVVYTTNAIESLNMQLRKIIKTRGRFPNVEAATKLLWLALRNVLAKTVRAAFDWKNDMNASHP' A
#
# COMPACT_ATOMS: atom_id res chain seq x y z
N MET A 1 11.85 6.30 -21.36
CA MET A 1 11.62 6.32 -19.89
C MET A 1 10.12 6.20 -19.63
N PRO A 2 9.60 5.02 -19.23
CA PRO A 2 8.16 4.74 -19.10
C PRO A 2 7.42 5.50 -17.99
N PHE A 3 8.09 6.28 -17.15
CA PHE A 3 7.46 7.01 -16.05
C PHE A 3 6.77 8.32 -16.52
N TYR A 4 7.31 8.97 -17.56
CA TYR A 4 6.80 10.27 -18.02
C TYR A 4 5.57 10.18 -18.92
N VAL A 5 5.14 8.98 -19.31
CA VAL A 5 3.88 8.75 -20.03
C VAL A 5 2.65 8.87 -19.12
N PHE A 6 2.83 8.90 -17.79
CA PHE A 6 1.73 9.09 -16.86
C PHE A 6 1.40 10.58 -16.65
N PRO A 7 0.11 10.94 -16.57
CA PRO A 7 -0.34 12.27 -16.16
C PRO A 7 0.32 12.73 -14.84
N PRO A 8 0.48 14.05 -14.62
CA PRO A 8 1.12 14.60 -13.42
C PRO A 8 0.57 14.02 -12.11
N GLU A 9 -0.74 13.81 -12.00
CA GLU A 9 -1.36 13.29 -10.79
C GLU A 9 -1.02 11.81 -10.53
N ILE A 10 -0.98 10.98 -11.57
CA ILE A 10 -0.52 9.60 -11.46
C ILE A 10 0.97 9.57 -11.08
N ARG A 11 1.81 10.44 -11.67
CA ARG A 11 3.22 10.55 -11.30
C ARG A 11 3.40 10.97 -9.85
N ARG A 12 2.55 11.85 -9.33
CA ARG A 12 2.58 12.25 -7.92
C ARG A 12 2.30 11.07 -7.00
N VAL A 13 1.28 10.26 -7.30
CA VAL A 13 0.96 9.05 -6.54
C VAL A 13 2.13 8.06 -6.57
N VAL A 14 2.70 7.81 -7.75
CA VAL A 14 3.82 6.86 -7.93
C VAL A 14 5.11 7.37 -7.27
N TYR A 15 5.37 8.69 -7.32
CA TYR A 15 6.53 9.31 -6.68
C TYR A 15 6.41 9.32 -5.15
N THR A 16 5.19 9.38 -4.60
CA THR A 16 5.01 9.35 -3.15
C THR A 16 5.14 7.93 -2.62
N THR A 17 6.28 7.63 -1.99
CA THR A 17 6.53 6.38 -1.27
C THR A 17 5.65 6.20 -0.03
N ASN A 18 4.90 7.24 0.35
CA ASN A 18 4.01 7.31 1.51
C ASN A 18 3.10 6.08 1.70
N ALA A 19 2.56 5.51 0.61
CA ALA A 19 1.70 4.34 0.70
C ALA A 19 2.47 3.08 1.12
N ILE A 20 3.65 2.86 0.53
CA ILE A 20 4.52 1.71 0.84
C ILE A 20 5.12 1.88 2.24
N GLU A 21 5.57 3.09 2.60
CA GLU A 21 6.09 3.40 3.92
C GLU A 21 5.03 3.22 5.02
N SER A 22 3.81 3.69 4.78
CA SER A 22 2.67 3.49 5.69
C SER A 22 2.34 2.01 5.87
N LEU A 23 2.36 1.22 4.80
CA LEU A 23 2.17 -0.23 4.88
C LEU A 23 3.28 -0.89 5.70
N ASN A 24 4.55 -0.58 5.39
CA ASN A 24 5.71 -1.11 6.10
C ASN A 24 5.69 -0.76 7.59
N MET A 25 5.27 0.46 7.94
CA MET A 25 5.11 0.89 9.33
C MET A 25 4.05 0.06 10.06
N GLN A 26 2.89 -0.16 9.44
CA GLN A 26 1.81 -0.96 10.02
C GLN A 26 2.23 -2.42 10.21
N LEU A 27 2.88 -3.02 9.21
CA LEU A 27 3.40 -4.40 9.30
C LEU A 27 4.45 -4.53 10.42
N ARG A 28 5.40 -3.59 10.49
CA ARG A 28 6.43 -3.58 11.55
C ARG A 28 5.80 -3.49 12.94
N LYS A 29 4.75 -2.68 13.12
CA LYS A 29 4.03 -2.55 14.40
C LYS A 29 3.39 -3.87 14.84
N ILE A 30 2.82 -4.62 13.90
CA ILE A 30 2.14 -5.90 14.18
C ILE A 30 3.17 -7.00 14.49
N ILE A 31 4.31 -7.01 13.79
CA ILE A 31 5.36 -8.00 14.00
C ILE A 31 6.13 -7.73 15.30
N LYS A 32 6.43 -6.46 15.62
CA LYS A 32 7.22 -6.07 16.80
C LYS A 32 6.59 -6.51 18.12
N THR A 33 5.26 -6.61 18.18
CA THR A 33 4.52 -7.04 19.39
C THR A 33 4.43 -8.56 19.52
N ARG A 34 4.88 -9.32 18.52
CA ARG A 34 4.87 -10.79 18.52
C ARG A 34 6.29 -11.28 18.84
N GLY A 35 6.39 -12.21 19.78
CA GLY A 35 7.66 -12.87 20.14
C GLY A 35 8.20 -13.76 19.02
N ARG A 36 9.09 -14.70 19.37
CA ARG A 36 9.69 -15.62 18.39
C ARG A 36 8.61 -16.50 17.76
N PHE A 37 8.60 -16.59 16.43
CA PHE A 37 7.71 -17.49 15.71
C PHE A 37 8.19 -18.93 15.82
N PRO A 38 7.29 -19.92 15.95
CA PRO A 38 7.63 -21.33 16.04
C PRO A 38 8.14 -21.90 14.70
N ASN A 39 7.70 -21.35 13.58
CA ASN A 39 8.16 -21.68 12.23
C ASN A 39 7.87 -20.53 11.24
N VAL A 40 8.33 -20.66 10.00
CA VAL A 40 8.15 -19.65 8.95
C VAL A 40 6.68 -19.55 8.53
N GLU A 41 5.95 -20.66 8.51
CA GLU A 41 4.53 -20.70 8.14
C GLU A 41 3.67 -19.86 9.08
N ALA A 42 3.96 -19.89 10.38
CA ALA A 42 3.28 -19.07 11.39
C ALA A 42 3.54 -17.57 11.16
N ALA A 43 4.78 -17.20 10.81
CA ALA A 43 5.11 -15.82 10.45
C ALA A 43 4.37 -15.37 9.18
N THR A 44 4.35 -16.21 8.14
CA THR A 44 3.64 -15.93 6.87
C THR A 44 2.14 -15.78 7.09
N LYS A 45 1.50 -16.66 7.88
CA LYS A 45 0.08 -16.55 8.22
C LYS A 45 -0.23 -15.25 8.96
N LEU A 46 0.64 -14.86 9.91
CA LEU A 46 0.45 -13.61 10.63
C LEU A 46 0.59 -12.39 9.72
N LEU A 47 1.56 -12.40 8.80
CA LEU A 47 1.71 -11.35 7.80
C LEU A 47 0.48 -11.25 6.88
N TRP A 48 -0.05 -12.39 6.44
CA TRP A 48 -1.28 -12.43 5.64
C TRP A 48 -2.48 -11.85 6.39
N LEU A 49 -2.67 -12.23 7.66
CA LEU A 49 -3.73 -11.67 8.51
C LEU A 49 -3.55 -10.17 8.74
N ALA A 50 -2.31 -9.71 8.95
CA ALA A 50 -1.98 -8.30 9.09
C ALA A 50 -2.37 -7.52 7.84
N LEU A 51 -1.98 -8.00 6.66
CA LEU A 51 -2.34 -7.40 5.37
C LEU A 51 -3.85 -7.36 5.18
N ARG A 52 -4.56 -8.46 5.45
CA ARG A 52 -6.02 -8.52 5.37
C ARG A 52 -6.69 -7.48 6.26
N ASN A 53 -6.20 -7.30 7.49
CA ASN A 53 -6.73 -6.30 8.41
C ASN A 53 -6.44 -4.86 7.97
N VAL A 54 -5.27 -4.60 7.37
CA VAL A 54 -4.93 -3.29 6.79
C VAL A 54 -5.85 -2.97 5.62
N LEU A 55 -6.08 -3.93 4.72
CA LEU A 55 -6.94 -3.78 3.55
C LEU A 55 -8.44 -3.70 3.89
N ALA A 56 -8.86 -4.29 5.01
CA ALA A 56 -10.24 -4.21 5.49
C ALA A 56 -10.60 -2.84 6.08
N LYS A 57 -9.60 -2.01 6.42
CA LYS A 57 -9.84 -0.61 6.81
C LYS A 57 -10.09 0.21 5.55
N THR A 58 -10.98 1.19 5.66
CA THR A 58 -11.19 2.17 4.58
C THR A 58 -9.87 2.87 4.27
N VAL A 59 -9.21 2.42 3.22
CA VAL A 59 -8.11 3.16 2.60
C VAL A 59 -8.77 4.37 1.94
N ARG A 60 -8.38 5.58 2.33
CA ARG A 60 -8.77 6.76 1.55
C ARG A 60 -8.38 6.48 0.11
N ALA A 61 -9.36 6.47 -0.80
CA ALA A 61 -9.08 6.34 -2.21
C ALA A 61 -7.99 7.36 -2.56
N ALA A 62 -6.98 6.93 -3.31
CA ALA A 62 -6.02 7.86 -3.88
C ALA A 62 -6.83 8.99 -4.53
N PHE A 63 -6.59 10.19 -4.03
CA PHE A 63 -7.30 11.44 -4.33
C PHE A 63 -7.75 11.45 -5.79
N ASP A 64 -9.06 11.43 -6.06
CA ASP A 64 -9.66 11.65 -7.38
C ASP A 64 -9.12 10.87 -8.60
N TRP A 65 -8.58 9.66 -8.40
CA TRP A 65 -8.06 8.80 -9.49
C TRP A 65 -9.06 8.61 -10.66
N LYS A 66 -10.36 8.59 -10.35
CA LYS A 66 -11.44 8.46 -11.33
C LYS A 66 -11.53 9.70 -12.24
N ASN A 67 -11.29 10.89 -11.71
CA ASN A 67 -11.27 12.11 -12.51
C ASN A 67 -9.99 12.20 -13.34
N ASP A 68 -8.85 11.79 -12.78
CA ASP A 68 -7.55 11.81 -13.49
C ASP A 68 -7.49 10.81 -14.66
N MET A 69 -8.08 9.63 -14.49
CA MET A 69 -8.17 8.64 -15.58
C MET A 69 -9.15 9.06 -16.68
N ASN A 70 -10.21 9.79 -16.35
CA ASN A 70 -11.15 10.30 -17.35
C ASN A 70 -10.63 11.53 -18.08
N ALA A 71 -9.77 12.34 -17.45
CA ALA A 71 -9.16 13.53 -18.05
C ALA A 71 -8.02 13.22 -19.04
N SER A 72 -7.53 11.98 -19.06
CA SER A 72 -6.42 11.55 -19.93
C SER A 72 -6.86 10.92 -21.27
N HIS A 73 -8.17 10.82 -21.51
CA HIS A 73 -8.75 10.41 -22.78
C HIS A 73 -9.81 11.44 -23.23
N PRO A 74 -9.57 12.24 -24.27
CA PRO A 74 -10.63 12.97 -24.97
C PRO A 74 -11.56 12.01 -25.73
#